data_AF-A0A842NZ44-F1
#
_entry.id   AF-A0A842NZ44-F1
#
_cell.length_a   1.000
_cell.length_b   1.000
_cell.length_c   1.000
_cell.angle_alpha   90.00
_cell.angle_beta   90.00
_cell.angle_gamma   90.00
#
_symmetry.space_group_name_H-M   'P 1'
#
loop_
_entity.id
_entity.type
_entity.pdbx_description
1 polymer ?
#
loop_
_entity_poly.entity_id
_entity_poly.type
_entity_poly.pdbx_seq_one_letter_code
_entity_poly.pdbx_strand_id
1 'polypeptide(L)'
;MLIMISKNIFVLSIISLILVFSSGQVVLGYGGAPEQSSSNNYTVEIISDNESYSIGESVTFSGNVNKYDADRSLRISIFSGSNLAVTQKVPVDIDGTFSYVVPLNEKFSDGKFTVKAQYGNTKTTIAIISFVVNSNDNISSQNDKIPDWVKNNAGWWAAGDIDDSSFVQGIQFLIKENFMKIPITEQGSSSQNDKIPDWVKNNAGWWAAGDIDDSSFVQGIQFLIKEGFMKL
;
A
#
# COMPACT_ATOMS: atom_id res chain seq x y z
N MET A 1 -12.13 23.84 -42.00
CA MET A 1 -12.24 24.11 -40.56
C MET A 1 -13.36 23.24 -40.02
N LEU A 2 -13.03 22.17 -39.29
CA LEU A 2 -13.99 21.36 -38.56
C LEU A 2 -13.33 21.04 -37.21
N ILE A 3 -13.83 21.68 -36.15
CA ILE A 3 -13.32 21.56 -34.79
C ILE A 3 -14.02 20.36 -34.15
N MET A 4 -13.25 19.31 -33.84
CA MET A 4 -13.73 18.18 -33.05
C MET A 4 -13.66 18.55 -31.57
N ILE A 5 -14.81 18.69 -30.92
CA ILE A 5 -14.93 18.87 -29.48
C ILE A 5 -15.08 17.48 -28.86
N SER A 6 -14.07 17.03 -28.11
CA SER A 6 -14.19 15.85 -27.26
C SER A 6 -14.99 16.18 -26.00
N LYS A 7 -16.15 15.54 -25.84
CA LYS A 7 -16.93 15.55 -24.60
C LYS A 7 -16.34 14.48 -23.67
N ASN A 8 -15.66 14.89 -22.59
CA ASN A 8 -15.34 13.99 -21.48
C ASN A 8 -16.64 13.68 -20.72
N ILE A 9 -17.14 12.45 -20.87
CA ILE A 9 -18.27 11.94 -20.10
C ILE A 9 -17.71 11.40 -18.77
N PHE A 10 -17.92 12.14 -17.69
CA PHE A 10 -17.75 11.62 -16.33
C PHE A 10 -18.90 10.66 -16.03
N VAL A 11 -18.60 9.37 -15.88
CA VAL A 11 -19.57 8.36 -15.42
C VAL A 11 -19.59 8.41 -13.89
N LEU A 12 -20.54 9.13 -13.31
CA LEU A 12 -20.89 9.01 -11.89
C LEU A 12 -21.61 7.67 -11.72
N SER A 13 -20.91 6.68 -11.19
CA SER A 13 -21.53 5.42 -10.76
C SER A 13 -22.37 5.68 -9.52
N ILE A 14 -23.68 5.85 -9.70
CA ILE A 14 -24.63 5.91 -8.60
C ILE A 14 -24.82 4.48 -8.11
N ILE A 15 -24.20 4.13 -6.98
CA ILE A 15 -24.47 2.88 -6.29
C ILE A 15 -25.88 2.98 -5.70
N SER A 16 -26.84 2.36 -6.39
CA SER A 16 -28.22 2.23 -5.90
C SER A 16 -28.24 1.39 -4.62
N LEU A 17 -28.71 2.01 -3.54
CA LEU A 17 -29.07 1.33 -2.30
C LEU A 17 -30.35 0.51 -2.53
N ILE A 18 -30.21 -0.80 -2.75
CA ILE A 18 -31.35 -1.71 -2.81
C ILE A 18 -31.77 -2.03 -1.36
N LEU A 19 -32.85 -1.41 -0.90
CA LEU A 19 -33.56 -1.86 0.30
C LEU A 19 -34.44 -3.05 -0.09
N VAL A 20 -33.99 -4.26 0.22
CA VAL A 20 -34.83 -5.46 0.12
C VAL A 20 -35.81 -5.44 1.30
N PHE A 21 -37.03 -4.98 1.06
CA PHE A 21 -38.14 -5.23 1.97
C PHE A 21 -38.63 -6.67 1.75
N SER A 22 -38.20 -7.58 2.63
CA SER A 22 -38.83 -8.89 2.74
C SER A 22 -40.21 -8.70 3.38
N SER A 23 -41.25 -8.59 2.57
CA SER A 23 -42.62 -8.71 3.04
C SER A 23 -42.85 -10.18 3.45
N GLY A 24 -42.69 -10.45 4.74
CA GLY A 24 -42.92 -11.77 5.32
C GLY A 24 -44.34 -12.27 5.05
N GLN A 25 -44.46 -13.45 4.46
CA GLN A 25 -45.71 -14.18 4.36
C GLN A 25 -46.14 -14.61 5.77
N VAL A 26 -47.41 -14.36 6.11
CA VAL A 26 -48.01 -14.78 7.38
C VAL A 26 -48.26 -16.28 7.33
N VAL A 27 -47.44 -17.06 8.04
CA VAL A 27 -47.69 -18.48 8.30
C VAL A 27 -48.12 -18.63 9.76
N LEU A 28 -49.37 -19.07 9.96
CA LEU A 28 -49.93 -19.42 11.26
C LEU A 28 -49.33 -20.75 11.72
N GLY A 29 -48.22 -20.68 12.45
CA GLY A 29 -47.57 -21.81 13.12
C GLY A 29 -47.09 -21.39 14.50
N TYR A 30 -47.19 -22.31 15.47
CA TYR A 30 -46.79 -22.12 16.87
C TYR A 30 -45.50 -21.30 17.00
N GLY A 31 -45.57 -20.19 17.76
CA GLY A 31 -44.57 -19.14 17.80
C GLY A 31 -43.13 -19.65 17.85
N GLY A 32 -42.38 -19.35 16.79
CA GLY A 32 -40.92 -19.42 16.83
C GLY A 32 -40.38 -18.54 17.95
N ALA A 33 -39.16 -18.82 18.40
CA ALA A 33 -38.47 -17.99 19.38
C ALA A 33 -38.62 -16.50 18.99
N PRO A 34 -38.94 -15.60 19.94
CA PRO A 34 -39.16 -14.20 19.63
C PRO A 34 -37.96 -13.67 18.84
N GLU A 35 -38.22 -12.88 17.80
CA GLU A 35 -37.16 -12.18 17.07
C GLU A 35 -36.30 -11.44 18.11
N GLN A 36 -35.06 -11.89 18.28
CA GLN A 36 -34.06 -11.22 19.10
C GLN A 36 -33.72 -9.91 18.40
N SER A 37 -34.45 -8.85 18.73
CA SER A 37 -34.15 -7.50 18.27
C SER A 37 -32.75 -7.09 18.74
N SER A 38 -31.81 -7.00 17.81
CA SER A 38 -30.44 -6.51 18.02
C SER A 38 -30.39 -5.04 18.47
N SER A 39 -31.52 -4.32 18.41
CA SER A 39 -31.66 -2.90 18.78
C SER A 39 -31.21 -2.60 20.21
N ASN A 40 -31.29 -3.57 21.13
CA ASN A 40 -30.91 -3.38 22.53
C ASN A 40 -29.46 -3.74 22.88
N ASN A 41 -28.68 -4.25 21.94
CA ASN A 41 -27.30 -4.65 22.19
C ASN A 41 -26.31 -3.62 21.64
N TYR A 42 -25.19 -3.44 22.34
CA TYR A 42 -24.07 -2.68 21.80
C TYR A 42 -23.50 -3.44 20.61
N THR A 43 -23.45 -2.81 19.45
CA THR A 43 -22.85 -3.38 18.24
C THR A 43 -21.84 -2.41 17.64
N VAL A 44 -20.97 -2.94 16.81
CA VAL A 44 -20.09 -2.15 15.96
C VAL A 44 -20.14 -2.75 14.57
N GLU A 45 -20.30 -1.90 13.59
CA GLU A 45 -20.15 -2.19 12.17
C GLU A 45 -18.97 -1.38 11.66
N ILE A 46 -18.18 -1.99 10.78
CA ILE A 46 -16.99 -1.37 10.20
C ILE A 46 -16.87 -1.81 8.75
N ILE A 47 -16.56 -0.86 7.90
CA ILE A 47 -16.20 -1.07 6.50
C ILE A 47 -14.92 -0.30 6.20
N SER A 48 -14.25 -0.72 5.14
CA SER A 48 -13.20 0.06 4.48
C SER A 48 -13.77 0.69 3.21
N ASP A 49 -13.18 1.80 2.77
CA ASP A 49 -13.56 2.51 1.54
C ASP A 49 -13.26 1.72 0.26
N ASN A 50 -12.30 0.81 0.33
CA ASN A 50 -11.95 -0.17 -0.69
C ASN A 50 -11.52 -1.53 -0.08
N GLU A 51 -11.40 -2.58 -0.89
CA GLU A 51 -10.97 -3.91 -0.45
C GLU A 51 -9.46 -4.13 -0.62
N SER A 52 -8.82 -3.32 -1.49
CA SER A 52 -7.39 -3.40 -1.79
C SER A 52 -6.77 -2.02 -2.00
N TYR A 53 -5.51 -1.88 -1.61
CA TYR A 53 -4.76 -0.62 -1.62
C TYR A 53 -3.33 -0.85 -2.08
N SER A 54 -2.66 0.23 -2.45
CA SER A 54 -1.22 0.25 -2.72
C SER A 54 -0.46 0.82 -1.53
N ILE A 55 0.78 0.37 -1.30
CA ILE A 55 1.64 1.01 -0.29
C ILE A 55 1.80 2.51 -0.59
N GLY A 56 1.74 3.38 0.41
CA GLY A 56 1.72 4.84 0.26
C GLY A 56 0.33 5.47 0.09
N GLU A 57 -0.71 4.68 -0.18
CA GLU A 57 -2.09 5.14 -0.07
C GLU A 57 -2.55 5.22 1.41
N SER A 58 -3.80 5.59 1.62
CA SER A 58 -4.44 5.51 2.93
C SER A 58 -5.72 4.70 2.83
N VAL A 59 -5.97 3.86 3.82
CA VAL A 59 -7.26 3.19 4.00
C VAL A 59 -8.12 4.01 4.96
N THR A 60 -9.39 4.19 4.62
CA THR A 60 -10.38 4.85 5.47
C THR A 60 -11.34 3.81 6.03
N PHE A 61 -11.24 3.57 7.34
CA PHE A 61 -12.23 2.78 8.05
C PHE A 61 -13.38 3.66 8.52
N SER A 62 -14.60 3.27 8.20
CA SER A 62 -15.80 3.99 8.66
C SER A 62 -16.86 3.00 9.13
N GLY A 63 -17.80 3.49 9.93
CA GLY A 63 -18.92 2.67 10.39
C GLY A 63 -19.73 3.32 11.49
N ASN A 64 -20.54 2.50 12.15
CA ASN A 64 -21.43 2.93 13.22
C ASN A 64 -21.35 1.97 14.41
N VAL A 65 -21.56 2.51 15.60
CA VAL A 65 -21.87 1.74 16.81
C VAL A 65 -23.34 1.89 17.15
N ASN A 66 -23.98 0.81 17.59
CA ASN A 66 -25.30 0.90 18.19
C ASN A 66 -25.18 1.18 19.69
N LYS A 67 -26.10 2.01 20.21
CA LYS A 67 -26.14 2.44 21.62
C LYS A 67 -24.83 3.10 22.03
N TYR A 68 -24.54 4.26 21.44
CA TYR A 68 -23.40 5.07 21.85
C TYR A 68 -23.42 5.33 23.36
N ASP A 69 -22.24 5.19 23.97
CA ASP A 69 -21.96 5.43 25.37
C ASP A 69 -20.57 6.07 25.48
N ALA A 70 -20.51 7.25 26.11
CA ALA A 70 -19.30 8.07 26.22
C ALA A 70 -18.19 7.39 27.02
N ASP A 71 -18.55 6.46 27.92
CA ASP A 71 -17.59 5.70 28.72
C ASP A 71 -17.02 4.49 27.96
N ARG A 72 -17.58 4.15 26.79
CA ARG A 72 -17.11 3.06 25.93
C ARG A 72 -16.18 3.58 24.85
N SER A 73 -14.96 3.05 24.82
CA SER A 73 -14.02 3.33 23.74
C SER A 73 -14.20 2.35 22.58
N LEU A 74 -14.16 2.87 21.35
CA LEU A 74 -13.86 2.11 20.15
C LEU A 74 -12.34 1.98 19.99
N ARG A 75 -11.85 0.76 19.78
CA ARG A 75 -10.46 0.47 19.45
C ARG A 75 -10.42 -0.26 18.12
N ILE A 76 -9.65 0.26 17.18
CA ILE A 76 -9.34 -0.42 15.92
C ILE A 76 -7.93 -0.98 16.00
N SER A 77 -7.81 -2.28 15.74
CA SER A 77 -6.54 -3.00 15.70
C SER A 77 -6.36 -3.70 14.36
N ILE A 78 -5.21 -3.50 13.72
CA ILE A 78 -4.87 -4.05 12.41
C ILE A 78 -3.76 -5.07 12.59
N PHE A 79 -3.93 -6.25 11.97
CA PHE A 79 -3.03 -7.38 12.09
C PHE A 79 -2.54 -7.86 10.73
N SER A 80 -1.28 -8.25 10.65
CA SER A 80 -0.72 -9.08 9.57
C SER A 80 -0.48 -10.48 10.14
N GLY A 81 -1.33 -11.44 9.76
CA GLY A 81 -1.39 -12.74 10.44
C GLY A 81 -1.64 -12.59 11.95
N SER A 82 -0.71 -13.05 12.78
CA SER A 82 -0.75 -12.88 14.25
C SER A 82 -0.10 -11.59 14.76
N ASN A 83 0.62 -10.86 13.90
CA ASN A 83 1.39 -9.68 14.29
C ASN A 83 0.51 -8.44 14.28
N LEU A 84 0.56 -7.65 15.35
CA LEU A 84 -0.16 -6.39 15.47
C LEU A 84 0.61 -5.28 14.73
N ALA A 85 0.01 -4.71 13.68
CA ALA A 85 0.58 -3.59 12.93
C ALA A 85 0.18 -2.23 13.51
N VAL A 86 -1.10 -2.07 13.85
CA VAL A 86 -1.65 -0.82 14.41
C VAL A 86 -2.66 -1.13 15.50
N THR A 87 -2.68 -0.35 16.57
CA THR A 87 -3.81 -0.30 17.50
C THR A 87 -4.06 1.13 17.94
N GLN A 88 -5.29 1.60 17.79
CA GLN A 88 -5.63 2.99 18.08
C GLN A 88 -7.03 3.09 18.70
N LYS A 89 -7.18 3.98 19.69
CA LYS A 89 -8.50 4.42 20.16
C LYS A 89 -9.06 5.41 19.15
N VAL A 90 -10.27 5.14 18.66
CA VAL A 90 -10.94 5.93 17.63
C VAL A 90 -12.11 6.68 18.28
N PRO A 91 -12.22 8.01 18.09
CA PRO A 91 -13.37 8.76 18.57
C PRO A 91 -14.64 8.31 17.85
N VAL A 92 -15.75 8.29 18.57
CA VAL A 92 -17.08 7.98 18.04
C VAL A 92 -17.95 9.19 18.32
N ASP A 93 -18.66 9.65 17.29
CA ASP A 93 -19.56 10.78 17.36
C ASP A 93 -20.84 10.42 18.14
N ILE A 94 -21.57 11.45 18.58
CA ILE A 94 -22.77 11.28 19.41
C ILE A 94 -23.88 10.52 18.65
N ASP A 95 -23.89 10.62 17.33
CA ASP A 95 -24.79 9.86 16.46
C ASP A 95 -24.35 8.39 16.25
N GLY A 96 -23.24 7.99 16.87
CA GLY A 96 -22.68 6.65 16.82
C GLY A 96 -21.76 6.41 15.63
N THR A 97 -21.52 7.40 14.76
CA THR A 97 -20.64 7.25 13.60
C THR A 97 -19.17 7.39 13.98
N PHE A 98 -18.27 6.82 13.17
CA PHE A 98 -16.84 7.03 13.28
C PHE A 98 -16.15 6.95 11.92
N SER A 99 -15.00 7.60 11.82
CA SER A 99 -14.08 7.48 10.70
C SER A 99 -12.63 7.50 11.18
N TYR A 100 -11.80 6.65 10.60
CA TYR A 100 -10.39 6.50 10.94
C TYR A 100 -9.55 6.22 9.70
N VAL A 101 -8.66 7.16 9.39
CA VAL A 101 -7.74 7.07 8.25
C VAL A 101 -6.41 6.49 8.71
N VAL A 102 -5.91 5.50 7.98
CA VAL A 102 -4.62 4.86 8.23
C VAL A 102 -3.73 5.00 7.00
N PRO A 103 -2.63 5.77 7.08
CA PRO A 103 -1.64 5.80 6.01
C PRO A 103 -0.87 4.49 5.96
N LEU A 104 -0.85 3.84 4.79
CA LEU A 104 -0.17 2.58 4.54
C LEU A 104 1.31 2.84 4.21
N ASN A 105 2.08 3.21 5.22
CA ASN A 105 3.53 3.47 5.09
C ASN A 105 4.37 2.20 5.25
N GLU A 106 5.70 2.35 5.37
CA GLU A 106 6.71 1.28 5.53
C GLU A 106 6.41 0.24 6.64
N LYS A 107 5.47 0.52 7.56
CA LYS A 107 5.02 -0.45 8.58
C LYS A 107 4.11 -1.55 8.01
N PHE A 108 3.57 -1.35 6.81
CA PHE A 108 2.72 -2.30 6.12
C PHE A 108 3.53 -2.99 5.03
N SER A 109 3.47 -4.32 5.00
CA SER A 109 4.01 -5.13 3.92
C SER A 109 2.91 -5.48 2.92
N ASP A 110 3.30 -6.00 1.75
CA ASP A 110 2.37 -6.69 0.86
C ASP A 110 1.62 -7.81 1.61
N GLY A 111 0.36 -7.99 1.25
CA GLY A 111 -0.49 -9.08 1.71
C GLY A 111 -1.78 -8.66 2.39
N LYS A 112 -2.44 -9.65 3.00
CA LYS A 112 -3.77 -9.50 3.61
C LYS A 112 -3.67 -9.06 5.07
N PHE A 113 -4.37 -8.00 5.41
CA PHE A 113 -4.50 -7.50 6.78
C PHE A 113 -5.90 -7.78 7.34
N THR A 114 -5.95 -8.09 8.62
CA THR A 114 -7.19 -8.27 9.38
C THR A 114 -7.41 -7.09 10.29
N VAL A 115 -8.60 -6.51 10.26
CA VAL A 115 -8.98 -5.38 11.13
C VAL A 115 -9.99 -5.87 12.14
N LYS A 116 -9.76 -5.53 13.41
CA LYS A 116 -10.67 -5.80 14.52
C LYS A 116 -11.12 -4.48 15.12
N ALA A 117 -12.40 -4.18 15.00
CA ALA A 117 -13.05 -3.08 15.68
C ALA A 117 -13.68 -3.60 16.98
N GLN A 118 -13.16 -3.16 18.12
CA GLN A 118 -13.64 -3.54 19.44
C GLN A 118 -14.32 -2.36 20.12
N TYR A 119 -15.60 -2.52 20.50
CA TYR A 119 -16.35 -1.49 21.21
C TYR A 119 -16.63 -1.87 22.67
N GLY A 120 -16.01 -1.15 23.61
CA GLY A 120 -16.07 -1.38 25.06
C GLY A 120 -15.00 -2.35 25.61
N ASN A 121 -14.98 -2.53 26.94
CA ASN A 121 -13.91 -3.27 27.65
C ASN A 121 -14.36 -4.57 28.35
N THR A 122 -15.59 -4.62 28.88
CA THR A 122 -16.09 -5.77 29.69
C THR A 122 -17.26 -6.54 29.06
N LYS A 123 -17.87 -5.98 28.01
CA LYS A 123 -18.89 -6.59 27.14
C LYS A 123 -18.62 -6.20 25.69
N THR A 124 -17.44 -6.58 25.22
CA THR A 124 -16.87 -6.07 23.98
C THR A 124 -17.61 -6.65 22.79
N THR A 125 -18.09 -5.79 21.90
CA THR A 125 -18.55 -6.24 20.59
C THR A 125 -17.42 -6.08 19.60
N ILE A 126 -17.18 -7.11 18.78
CA ILE A 126 -16.08 -7.16 17.83
C ILE A 126 -16.65 -7.32 16.43
N ALA A 127 -16.27 -6.41 15.53
CA ALA A 127 -16.42 -6.60 14.09
C ALA A 127 -15.06 -6.86 13.46
N ILE A 128 -15.03 -7.74 12.46
CA ILE A 128 -13.82 -8.15 11.77
C ILE A 128 -14.00 -7.96 10.27
N ILE A 129 -13.10 -7.22 9.65
CA ILE A 129 -12.98 -7.12 8.20
C ILE A 129 -11.55 -7.44 7.77
N SER A 130 -11.31 -7.48 6.47
CA SER A 130 -9.97 -7.62 5.91
C SER A 130 -9.80 -6.72 4.71
N PHE A 131 -8.57 -6.29 4.47
CA PHE A 131 -8.18 -5.60 3.24
C PHE A 131 -6.84 -6.15 2.77
N VAL A 132 -6.52 -5.93 1.50
CA VAL A 132 -5.24 -6.32 0.91
C VAL A 132 -4.40 -5.06 0.67
N VAL A 133 -3.15 -5.07 1.10
CA VAL A 133 -2.16 -4.10 0.65
C VAL A 133 -1.36 -4.79 -0.43
N ASN A 134 -1.40 -4.26 -1.64
CA ASN A 134 -0.52 -4.65 -2.71
C ASN A 134 0.70 -3.73 -2.64
N SER A 135 1.89 -4.31 -2.53
CA SER A 135 3.06 -3.56 -2.97
C SER A 135 3.00 -3.48 -4.48
N ASN A 136 2.50 -2.36 -5.00
CA ASN A 136 2.97 -1.94 -6.31
C ASN A 136 4.44 -1.62 -6.08
N ASP A 137 5.37 -2.35 -6.71
CA ASP A 137 6.82 -2.06 -6.67
C ASP A 137 7.18 -0.73 -7.37
N ASN A 138 6.37 0.31 -7.16
CA ASN A 138 6.43 1.64 -7.74
C ASN A 138 6.18 2.76 -6.71
N ILE A 139 6.17 2.49 -5.40
CA ILE A 139 6.03 3.55 -4.39
C ILE A 139 7.29 3.66 -3.54
N SER A 140 8.12 4.55 -4.04
CA SER A 140 9.13 5.37 -3.37
C SER A 140 8.66 5.85 -1.98
N SER A 141 9.04 5.12 -0.94
CA SER A 141 9.00 5.64 0.41
C SER A 141 10.16 6.61 0.60
N GLN A 142 9.80 7.88 0.75
CA GLN A 142 10.62 9.03 1.09
C GLN A 142 11.44 8.81 2.38
N ASN A 143 12.52 8.03 2.25
CA ASN A 143 13.73 7.99 3.07
C ASN A 143 14.90 7.28 2.33
N ASP A 144 14.68 6.83 1.09
CA ASP A 144 15.66 6.13 0.23
C ASP A 144 16.47 7.09 -0.67
N LYS A 145 16.90 8.26 -0.16
CA LYS A 145 17.88 9.05 -0.90
C LYS A 145 19.21 8.29 -0.89
N ILE A 146 19.68 7.92 -2.08
CA ILE A 146 21.00 7.30 -2.20
C ILE A 146 21.99 8.33 -1.65
N PRO A 147 22.87 7.98 -0.70
CA PRO A 147 23.79 8.94 -0.12
C PRO A 147 24.60 9.64 -1.21
N ASP A 148 24.73 10.97 -1.14
CA ASP A 148 25.36 11.76 -2.21
C ASP A 148 26.81 11.32 -2.50
N TRP A 149 27.52 10.75 -1.53
CA TRP A 149 28.86 10.20 -1.74
C TRP A 149 28.91 9.07 -2.78
N VAL A 150 27.80 8.35 -3.00
CA VAL A 150 27.69 7.28 -3.99
C VAL A 150 27.76 7.82 -5.41
N LYS A 151 27.25 9.04 -5.64
CA LYS A 151 27.24 9.70 -6.96
C LYS A 151 28.64 9.92 -7.51
N ASN A 152 29.63 10.07 -6.65
CA ASN A 152 31.04 10.17 -7.06
C ASN A 152 31.51 8.91 -7.82
N ASN A 153 31.09 7.72 -7.37
CA ASN A 153 31.45 6.46 -8.04
C ASN A 153 30.82 6.35 -9.42
N ALA A 154 29.58 6.84 -9.58
CA ALA A 154 28.92 6.91 -10.88
C ALA A 154 29.60 7.92 -11.82
N GLY A 155 30.06 9.06 -11.30
CA GLY A 155 30.84 10.04 -12.06
C GLY A 155 32.18 9.48 -12.55
N TRP A 156 32.94 8.81 -11.69
CA TRP A 156 34.20 8.15 -12.07
C TRP A 156 33.99 7.02 -13.07
N TRP A 157 32.90 6.25 -12.95
CA TRP A 157 32.56 5.25 -13.96
C TRP A 157 32.24 5.89 -15.31
N ALA A 158 31.42 6.95 -15.34
CA ALA A 158 31.06 7.67 -16.56
C ALA A 158 32.28 8.33 -17.24
N ALA A 159 33.23 8.83 -16.46
CA ALA A 159 34.49 9.38 -16.97
C ALA A 159 35.48 8.31 -17.49
N GLY A 160 35.24 7.04 -17.18
CA GLY A 160 36.14 5.93 -17.54
C GLY A 160 37.30 5.72 -16.56
N ASP A 161 37.28 6.40 -15.42
CA ASP A 161 38.28 6.24 -14.34
C ASP A 161 38.09 4.91 -13.58
N ILE A 162 36.86 4.38 -13.58
CA ILE A 162 36.51 3.07 -13.02
C ILE A 162 35.99 2.18 -14.15
N ASP A 163 36.39 0.91 -14.15
CA ASP A 163 35.94 -0.09 -15.12
C ASP A 163 34.57 -0.66 -14.74
N ASP A 164 33.90 -1.26 -15.73
CA ASP A 164 32.54 -1.78 -15.57
C ASP A 164 32.42 -2.81 -14.44
N SER A 165 33.46 -3.63 -14.24
CA SER A 165 33.45 -4.67 -13.21
C SER A 165 33.48 -4.08 -11.79
N SER A 166 34.34 -3.08 -11.56
CA SER A 166 34.44 -2.39 -10.27
C SER A 166 33.17 -1.60 -9.95
N PHE A 167 32.58 -0.95 -10.97
CA PHE A 167 31.32 -0.24 -10.79
C PHE A 167 30.18 -1.20 -10.40
N VAL A 168 30.04 -2.33 -11.11
CA VAL A 168 29.04 -3.35 -10.81
C VAL A 168 29.19 -3.88 -9.38
N GLN A 169 30.42 -4.17 -8.94
CA GLN A 169 30.68 -4.59 -7.57
C GLN A 169 30.27 -3.53 -6.53
N GLY A 170 30.54 -2.26 -6.83
CA GLY A 170 30.09 -1.14 -5.99
C GLY A 170 28.58 -1.10 -5.86
N ILE A 171 27.84 -1.25 -6.95
CA ILE A 171 26.37 -1.28 -6.93
C ILE A 171 25.84 -2.49 -6.15
N GLN A 172 26.39 -3.69 -6.37
CA GLN A 172 26.04 -4.89 -5.60
C GLN A 172 26.22 -4.68 -4.09
N PHE A 173 27.33 -4.05 -3.70
CA PHE A 173 27.58 -3.72 -2.29
C PHE A 173 26.54 -2.75 -1.74
N LEU A 174 26.18 -1.69 -2.49
CA LEU A 174 25.18 -0.72 -2.06
C LEU A 174 23.79 -1.34 -1.89
N ILE A 175 23.46 -2.31 -2.75
CA ILE A 175 22.22 -3.08 -2.65
C ILE A 175 22.24 -3.97 -1.41
N LYS A 176 23.35 -4.69 -1.19
CA LYS A 176 23.52 -5.58 -0.04
C LYS A 176 23.46 -4.85 1.30
N GLU A 177 24.09 -3.68 1.39
CA GLU A 177 24.12 -2.86 2.60
C GLU A 177 22.87 -1.94 2.73
N ASN A 178 21.89 -2.09 1.84
CA ASN A 178 20.63 -1.36 1.85
C ASN A 178 20.80 0.17 1.71
N PHE A 179 21.89 0.63 1.09
CA PHE A 179 22.09 2.03 0.67
C PHE A 179 21.39 2.34 -0.67
N MET A 180 21.04 1.31 -1.43
CA MET A 180 20.31 1.41 -2.69
C MET A 180 19.30 0.26 -2.77
N LYS A 181 18.02 0.57 -3.00
CA LYS A 181 16.98 -0.43 -3.22
C LYS A 181 16.67 -0.51 -4.70
N ILE A 182 16.64 -1.73 -5.23
CA ILE A 182 16.22 -1.99 -6.60
C ILE A 182 14.80 -2.57 -6.57
N PRO A 183 13.85 -2.03 -7.37
CA PRO A 183 12.54 -2.64 -7.51
C PRO A 183 12.66 -4.09 -7.98
N ILE A 184 11.74 -4.96 -7.57
CA ILE A 184 11.79 -6.38 -7.91
C ILE A 184 11.95 -6.54 -9.43
N THR A 185 12.95 -7.31 -9.83
CA THR A 185 13.25 -7.61 -11.22
C THR A 185 13.71 -9.06 -11.33
N GLU A 186 13.35 -9.71 -12.43
CA GLU A 186 13.84 -11.04 -12.74
C GLU A 186 15.32 -10.95 -13.13
N GLN A 187 16.12 -11.93 -12.72
CA GLN A 187 17.54 -11.98 -13.07
C GLN A 187 17.71 -12.58 -14.46
N GLY A 188 18.29 -11.78 -15.36
CA GLY A 188 18.58 -12.20 -16.72
C GLY A 188 19.72 -13.20 -16.83
N SER A 189 19.84 -13.79 -18.02
CA SER A 189 20.97 -14.60 -18.42
C SER A 189 21.72 -13.90 -19.55
N SER A 190 22.84 -13.24 -19.23
CA SER A 190 23.71 -12.60 -20.22
C SER A 190 24.73 -13.60 -20.78
N SER A 191 25.21 -13.33 -22.00
CA SER A 191 26.36 -14.03 -22.55
C SER A 191 27.64 -13.43 -21.97
N GLN A 192 28.66 -14.27 -21.76
CA GLN A 192 29.91 -13.93 -21.04
C GLN A 192 30.75 -12.81 -21.70
N ASN A 193 30.31 -12.26 -22.83
CA ASN A 193 31.01 -11.24 -23.63
C ASN A 193 30.21 -9.94 -23.79
N ASP A 194 29.03 -9.81 -23.18
CA ASP A 194 28.20 -8.62 -23.37
C ASP A 194 28.72 -7.47 -22.49
N LYS A 195 29.12 -6.37 -23.15
CA LYS A 195 29.54 -5.13 -22.48
C LYS A 195 28.33 -4.37 -21.98
N ILE A 196 28.47 -3.66 -20.86
CA ILE A 196 27.42 -2.76 -20.37
C ILE A 196 27.11 -1.73 -21.46
N PRO A 197 25.84 -1.52 -21.84
CA PRO A 197 25.49 -0.53 -22.85
C PRO A 197 25.87 0.89 -22.44
N ASP A 198 26.43 1.65 -23.38
CA ASP A 198 26.92 3.02 -23.14
C ASP A 198 25.84 3.98 -22.60
N TRP A 199 24.56 3.75 -22.93
CA TRP A 199 23.47 4.58 -22.41
C TRP A 199 23.34 4.50 -20.89
N VAL A 200 23.64 3.34 -20.28
CA VAL A 200 23.61 3.18 -18.82
C VAL A 200 24.75 3.99 -18.19
N LYS A 201 25.90 4.02 -18.85
CA LYS A 201 27.08 4.80 -18.45
C LYS A 201 26.84 6.30 -18.56
N ASN A 202 26.13 6.73 -19.60
CA ASN A 202 25.68 8.13 -19.73
C ASN A 202 24.70 8.52 -18.62
N ASN A 203 23.74 7.64 -18.28
CA ASN A 203 22.82 7.87 -17.17
C ASN A 203 23.57 8.01 -15.83
N ALA A 204 24.64 7.24 -15.60
CA ALA A 204 25.48 7.41 -14.41
C ALA A 204 26.15 8.79 -14.35
N GLY A 205 26.62 9.30 -15.49
CA GLY A 205 27.16 10.65 -15.59
C GLY A 205 26.11 11.73 -15.28
N TRP A 206 24.92 11.62 -15.87
CA TRP A 206 23.80 12.54 -15.59
C TRP A 206 23.34 12.46 -14.13
N TRP A 207 23.36 11.27 -13.53
CA TRP A 207 23.00 11.10 -12.12
C TRP A 207 24.04 11.73 -11.19
N ALA A 208 25.33 11.61 -11.53
CA ALA A 208 26.41 12.26 -10.81
C ALA A 208 26.37 13.79 -10.91
N ALA A 209 25.96 14.33 -12.06
CA ALA A 209 25.74 15.76 -12.27
C ALA A 209 24.46 16.30 -11.62
N GLY A 210 23.55 15.41 -11.18
CA GLY A 210 22.24 15.78 -10.64
C GLY A 210 21.19 16.12 -11.71
N ASP A 211 21.46 15.79 -12.97
CA ASP A 211 20.56 16.02 -14.11
C ASP A 211 19.40 15.00 -14.15
N ILE A 212 19.60 13.81 -13.56
CA ILE A 212 18.55 12.81 -13.34
C ILE A 212 18.46 12.43 -11.85
N ASP A 213 17.27 12.04 -11.42
CA ASP A 213 17.02 11.63 -10.04
C ASP A 213 17.46 10.18 -9.74
N ASP A 214 17.51 9.85 -8.44
CA ASP A 214 17.90 8.53 -7.94
C ASP A 214 17.04 7.40 -8.54
N SER A 215 15.73 7.64 -8.72
CA SER A 215 14.83 6.68 -9.35
C SER A 215 15.17 6.41 -10.81
N SER A 216 15.49 7.45 -11.59
CA SER A 216 15.86 7.32 -13.00
C SER A 216 17.16 6.53 -13.16
N PHE A 217 18.12 6.73 -12.25
CA PHE A 217 19.34 5.95 -12.22
C PHE A 217 19.10 4.49 -11.81
N VAL A 218 18.30 4.25 -10.78
CA VAL A 218 17.92 2.91 -10.29
C VAL A 218 17.23 2.08 -11.38
N GLN A 219 16.41 2.69 -12.24
CA GLN A 219 15.83 2.00 -13.41
C GLN A 219 16.91 1.47 -14.38
N GLY A 220 18.00 2.21 -14.55
CA GLY A 220 19.16 1.76 -15.32
C GLY A 220 19.84 0.54 -14.68
N ILE A 221 19.98 0.53 -13.35
CA ILE A 221 20.51 -0.62 -12.61
C ILE A 221 19.56 -1.83 -12.71
N GLN A 222 18.26 -1.61 -12.60
CA GLN A 222 17.25 -2.66 -12.76
C GLN A 222 17.36 -3.32 -14.13
N PHE A 223 17.57 -2.54 -15.19
CA PHE A 223 17.83 -3.06 -16.54
C PHE A 223 19.07 -3.95 -16.58
N LEU A 224 20.18 -3.56 -15.93
CA LEU A 224 21.39 -4.38 -15.90
C LEU A 224 21.16 -5.76 -15.27
N ILE A 225 20.34 -5.83 -14.22
CA ILE A 225 19.99 -7.09 -13.57
C ILE A 225 19.07 -7.91 -14.47
N LYS A 226 18.07 -7.25 -15.08
CA LYS A 226 17.09 -7.87 -15.97
C LYS A 226 17.69 -8.52 -17.21
N GLU A 227 18.66 -7.86 -17.83
CA GLU A 227 19.36 -8.37 -19.01
C GLU A 227 20.56 -9.26 -18.63
N GLY A 228 20.85 -9.41 -17.33
CA GLY A 228 21.89 -10.29 -16.80
C GLY A 228 23.31 -9.71 -16.84
N PHE A 229 23.50 -8.44 -17.19
CA PHE A 229 24.78 -7.73 -17.05
C PHE A 229 25.24 -7.64 -15.59
N MET A 230 24.30 -7.66 -14.65
CA MET A 230 24.53 -7.66 -13.22
C MET A 230 23.79 -8.85 -12.57
N LYS A 231 24.40 -9.45 -11.56
CA LYS A 231 23.82 -10.52 -10.76
C LYS A 231 23.77 -10.08 -9.30
N LEU A 232 22.74 -10.45 -8.55
CA LEU A 232 22.67 -10.21 -7.11
C LEU A 232 23.09 -11.45 -6.32
#